data_AF-A0AA96W9F6-F1
#
_entry.id   AF-A0AA96W9F6-F1
#
_cell.length_a   1.000
_cell.length_b   1.000
_cell.length_c   1.000
_cell.angle_alpha   90.00
_cell.angle_beta   90.00
_cell.angle_gamma   90.00
#
_symmetry.space_group_name_H-M   'P 1'
#
loop_
_entity.id
_entity.type
_entity.pdbx_description
1 polymer ?
#
loop_
_entity_poly.entity_id
_entity_poly.type
_entity_poly.pdbx_seq_one_letter_code
_entity_poly.pdbx_strand_id
1 'polypeptide(L)'
;MRKSLPRIPKVRAFRAFAEAGRQLSELHIKYESAKPFSGIVRTLTHARPDMPLDELLRVTKMKIPKVKGVQDRTRIVYNNHVTLENIPEEAYEYQLGARSAIEWIINRYQMKTDPKSGIVNDSNDWSDDPEYIVKLLMRVVTVSLATIEIVKHLPPLDIIEAAA
;
A
#
# COMPACT_ATOMS: atom_id res chain seq x y z
N MET A 1 6.33 22.23 -6.24
CA MET A 1 7.30 22.25 -5.12
C MET A 1 8.65 21.59 -5.46
N ARG A 2 9.24 21.79 -6.66
CA ARG A 2 10.50 21.09 -7.03
C ARG A 2 11.79 21.88 -6.75
N LYS A 3 11.70 23.19 -6.50
CA LYS A 3 12.86 24.09 -6.44
C LYS A 3 13.10 24.74 -5.07
N SER A 4 12.24 24.47 -4.09
CA SER A 4 12.34 25.02 -2.73
C SER A 4 11.56 24.16 -1.73
N LEU A 5 11.92 24.25 -0.45
CA LEU A 5 11.19 23.59 0.63
C LEU A 5 9.73 24.06 0.67
N PRO A 6 8.78 23.16 0.98
CA PRO A 6 7.39 23.51 1.19
C PRO A 6 7.23 24.64 2.22
N ARG A 7 6.36 25.62 1.92
CA ARG A 7 5.93 26.65 2.86
C ARG A 7 4.44 26.46 3.12
N ILE A 8 4.02 26.61 4.38
CA ILE A 8 2.64 26.36 4.81
C ILE A 8 1.93 27.71 5.02
N PRO A 9 0.88 28.03 4.26
CA PRO A 9 0.12 29.26 4.46
C PRO A 9 -0.77 29.18 5.70
N LYS A 10 -1.18 30.35 6.23
CA LYS A 10 -2.28 30.43 7.20
C LYS A 10 -3.60 30.26 6.45
N VAL A 11 -4.50 29.46 7.00
CA VAL A 11 -5.80 29.14 6.38
C VAL A 11 -6.93 29.38 7.36
N ARG A 12 -8.12 29.76 6.86
CA ARG A 12 -9.29 30.00 7.73
C ARG A 12 -9.71 28.74 8.47
N ALA A 13 -9.74 27.61 7.76
CA ALA A 13 -10.19 26.32 8.28
C ALA A 13 -9.07 25.52 9.00
N PHE A 14 -8.12 26.19 9.68
CA PHE A 14 -6.94 25.55 10.28
C PHE A 14 -7.27 24.33 11.15
N ARG A 15 -8.31 24.41 11.98
CA ARG A 15 -8.70 23.32 12.89
C ARG A 15 -9.11 22.04 12.14
N ALA A 16 -9.80 22.17 11.00
CA ALA A 16 -10.19 21.03 10.19
C ALA A 16 -8.98 20.35 9.56
N PHE A 17 -8.01 21.11 9.03
CA PHE A 17 -6.74 20.55 8.55
C PHE A 17 -5.92 19.89 9.66
N ALA A 18 -5.88 20.49 10.86
CA ALA A 18 -5.17 19.92 12.00
C ALA A 18 -5.79 18.60 12.47
N GLU A 19 -7.12 18.48 12.47
CA GLU A 19 -7.82 17.25 12.80
C GLU A 19 -7.56 16.14 11.78
N ALA A 20 -7.73 16.46 10.49
CA ALA A 20 -7.42 15.53 9.41
C ALA A 20 -5.95 15.08 9.45
N GLY A 21 -5.03 16.00 9.73
CA GLY A 21 -3.61 15.69 9.92
C GLY A 21 -3.35 14.72 11.09
N ARG A 22 -4.07 14.85 12.20
CA ARG A 22 -3.99 13.91 13.32
C ARG A 22 -4.48 12.52 12.92
N GLN A 23 -5.63 12.44 12.23
CA GLN A 23 -6.19 11.18 11.76
C GLN A 23 -5.24 10.48 10.78
N LEU A 24 -4.67 11.22 9.82
CA LEU A 24 -3.69 10.70 8.87
C LEU A 24 -2.42 10.22 9.57
N SER A 25 -1.89 11.00 10.52
CA SER A 25 -0.70 10.61 11.28
C SER A 25 -0.92 9.31 12.05
N GLU A 26 -2.05 9.18 12.74
CA GLU A 26 -2.40 7.98 13.49
C GLU A 26 -2.51 6.76 12.56
N LEU A 27 -3.20 6.93 11.43
CA LEU A 27 -3.37 5.89 10.41
C LEU A 27 -2.04 5.41 9.83
N HIS A 28 -1.13 6.34 9.48
CA HIS A 28 0.12 6.02 8.80
C HIS A 28 1.21 5.50 9.74
N ILE A 29 1.25 5.94 10.99
CA ILE A 29 2.16 5.37 11.99
C ILE A 29 1.78 3.92 12.31
N LYS A 30 0.47 3.62 12.35
CA LYS A 30 -0.06 2.31 12.72
C LYS A 30 -0.49 1.47 11.52
N TYR A 31 0.06 1.72 10.33
CA TYR A 31 -0.39 1.08 9.09
C TYR A 31 -0.30 -0.46 9.15
N GLU A 32 0.72 -1.01 9.82
CA GLU A 32 0.87 -2.46 10.02
C GLU A 32 -0.13 -3.06 11.01
N SER A 33 -0.77 -2.22 11.85
CA SER A 33 -1.80 -2.64 12.81
C SER A 33 -3.22 -2.39 12.31
N ALA A 34 -3.39 -1.82 11.12
CA ALA A 34 -4.70 -1.62 10.53
C ALA A 34 -5.46 -2.95 10.36
N LYS A 35 -6.80 -2.87 10.27
CA LYS A 35 -7.61 -4.04 9.93
C LYS A 35 -7.36 -4.42 8.46
N PRO A 36 -6.99 -5.68 8.15
CA PRO A 36 -6.88 -6.14 6.77
C PRO A 36 -8.18 -5.90 5.99
N PHE A 37 -8.07 -5.44 4.76
CA PHE A 37 -9.23 -5.24 3.90
C PHE A 37 -9.94 -6.56 3.61
N SER A 38 -11.19 -6.70 4.05
CA SER A 38 -11.93 -7.97 4.00
C SER A 38 -12.49 -8.30 2.62
N GLY A 39 -12.49 -7.35 1.68
CA GLY A 39 -13.01 -7.58 0.33
C GLY A 39 -12.08 -8.39 -0.57
N ILE A 40 -10.80 -8.53 -0.20
CA ILE A 40 -9.83 -9.30 -0.98
C ILE A 40 -10.10 -10.80 -0.85
N VAL A 41 -10.22 -11.47 -2.00
CA VAL A 41 -10.37 -12.92 -2.09
C VAL A 41 -9.05 -13.55 -2.54
N ARG A 42 -8.69 -14.69 -1.95
CA ARG A 42 -7.51 -15.47 -2.33
C ARG A 42 -7.92 -16.59 -3.27
N THR A 43 -7.47 -16.53 -4.52
CA THR A 43 -7.64 -17.60 -5.50
C THR A 43 -6.39 -18.46 -5.52
N LEU A 44 -6.54 -19.77 -5.29
CA LEU A 44 -5.45 -20.73 -5.28
C LEU A 44 -5.30 -21.40 -6.65
N THR A 45 -4.08 -21.49 -7.15
CA THR A 45 -3.73 -22.14 -8.42
C THR A 45 -2.55 -23.08 -8.19
N HIS A 46 -2.58 -24.32 -8.66
CA HIS A 46 -1.47 -25.28 -8.47
C HIS A 46 -1.06 -25.47 -6.99
N ALA A 47 -1.93 -25.20 -6.03
CA ALA A 47 -1.70 -25.46 -4.61
C ALA A 47 -2.10 -26.91 -4.30
N ARG A 48 -1.24 -27.62 -3.56
CA ARG A 48 -1.56 -28.97 -3.07
C ARG A 48 -2.37 -28.86 -1.77
N PRO A 49 -3.31 -29.77 -1.48
CA PRO A 49 -4.12 -29.72 -0.26
C PRO A 49 -3.31 -29.74 1.04
N ASP A 50 -2.13 -30.37 1.02
CA ASP A 50 -1.21 -30.56 2.15
C ASP A 50 -0.04 -29.57 2.17
N MET A 51 -0.05 -28.57 1.30
CA MET A 51 1.03 -27.57 1.21
C MET A 51 1.11 -26.75 2.52
N PRO A 52 2.30 -26.67 3.14
CA PRO A 52 2.54 -25.81 4.29
C PRO A 52 2.22 -24.34 4.01
N LEU A 53 1.74 -23.60 5.01
CA LEU A 53 1.31 -22.21 4.82
C LEU A 53 2.47 -21.27 4.46
N ASP A 54 3.66 -21.54 5.00
CA ASP A 54 4.92 -20.87 4.68
C ASP A 54 5.36 -21.11 3.23
N GLU A 55 5.16 -22.31 2.68
CA GLU A 55 5.36 -22.60 1.26
C GLU A 55 4.30 -21.87 0.41
N LEU A 56 3.03 -21.96 0.81
CA LEU A 56 1.89 -21.39 0.09
C LEU A 56 1.98 -19.87 -0.03
N LEU A 57 2.44 -19.19 1.03
CA LEU A 57 2.50 -17.72 1.13
C LEU A 57 3.91 -17.15 0.99
N ARG A 58 4.89 -17.96 0.58
CA ARG A 58 6.23 -17.45 0.28
C ARG A 58 6.20 -16.48 -0.89
N VAL A 59 6.69 -15.27 -0.68
CA VAL A 59 6.81 -14.24 -1.72
C VAL A 59 8.07 -14.47 -2.52
N THR A 60 7.93 -14.51 -3.84
CA THR A 60 9.07 -14.41 -4.77
C THR A 60 9.10 -13.03 -5.40
N LYS A 61 8.09 -12.72 -6.22
CA LYS A 61 7.92 -11.42 -6.85
C LYS A 61 6.45 -11.21 -7.22
N MET A 62 5.79 -10.31 -6.49
CA MET A 62 4.42 -9.92 -6.79
C MET A 62 4.34 -9.13 -8.10
N LYS A 63 3.20 -9.22 -8.79
CA LYS A 63 2.94 -8.43 -10.00
C LYS A 63 1.45 -8.17 -10.21
N ILE A 64 1.15 -7.02 -10.80
CA ILE A 64 -0.18 -6.72 -11.34
C ILE A 64 -0.26 -7.38 -12.72
N PRO A 65 -1.20 -8.30 -12.97
CA PRO A 65 -1.34 -8.95 -14.27
C PRO A 65 -1.75 -7.93 -15.34
N LYS A 66 -1.47 -8.26 -16.60
CA LYS A 66 -1.93 -7.46 -17.73
C LYS A 66 -3.00 -8.22 -18.51
N VAL A 67 -4.14 -7.59 -18.75
CA VAL A 67 -5.22 -8.10 -19.59
C VAL A 67 -5.27 -7.23 -20.84
N LYS A 68 -5.10 -7.84 -22.02
CA LYS A 68 -5.05 -7.13 -23.32
C LYS A 68 -4.07 -5.93 -23.32
N GLY A 69 -2.93 -6.08 -22.65
CA GLY A 69 -1.87 -5.06 -22.57
C GLY A 69 -2.04 -4.02 -21.47
N VAL A 70 -3.20 -3.94 -20.82
CA VAL A 70 -3.51 -3.00 -19.74
C VAL A 70 -3.33 -3.67 -18.38
N GLN A 71 -2.81 -2.96 -17.39
CA GLN A 71 -2.70 -3.47 -16.03
C GLN A 71 -4.10 -3.67 -15.42
N ASP A 72 -4.37 -4.88 -14.94
CA ASP A 72 -5.59 -5.20 -14.21
C ASP A 72 -5.33 -5.03 -12.71
N ARG A 73 -5.66 -3.85 -12.19
CA ARG A 73 -5.42 -3.44 -10.80
C ARG A 73 -6.36 -4.10 -9.80
N THR A 74 -7.39 -4.79 -10.28
CA THR A 74 -8.29 -5.56 -9.41
C THR A 74 -7.64 -6.82 -8.85
N ARG A 75 -6.48 -7.20 -9.41
CA ARG A 75 -5.76 -8.44 -9.08
C ARG A 75 -4.28 -8.19 -8.80
N ILE A 76 -3.72 -8.95 -7.87
CA ILE A 76 -2.28 -9.07 -7.65
C ILE A 76 -1.92 -10.55 -7.67
N VAL A 77 -1.07 -10.94 -8.60
CA VAL A 77 -0.42 -12.25 -8.57
C VAL A 77 0.63 -12.18 -7.47
N TYR A 78 0.36 -12.86 -6.35
CA TYR A 78 1.18 -12.81 -5.16
C TYR A 78 2.41 -13.73 -5.31
N ASN A 79 2.16 -14.96 -5.73
CA ASN A 79 3.18 -15.93 -6.13
C ASN A 79 2.58 -16.93 -7.15
N ASN A 80 3.21 -18.09 -7.36
CA ASN A 80 2.72 -19.11 -8.30
C ASN A 80 1.46 -19.84 -7.79
N HIS A 81 1.15 -19.72 -6.50
CA HIS A 81 0.06 -20.43 -5.85
C HIS A 81 -1.12 -19.55 -5.51
N VAL A 82 -0.90 -18.27 -5.25
CA VAL A 82 -1.91 -17.34 -4.72
C VAL A 82 -2.05 -16.12 -5.62
N THR A 83 -3.29 -15.82 -5.98
CA THR A 83 -3.69 -14.54 -6.58
C THR A 83 -4.68 -13.86 -5.65
N LEU A 84 -4.45 -12.58 -5.37
CA LEU A 84 -5.36 -11.74 -4.61
C LEU A 84 -6.27 -11.01 -5.59
N GLU A 85 -7.56 -11.10 -5.38
CA GLU A 85 -8.60 -10.54 -6.25
C GLU A 85 -9.49 -9.56 -5.47
N ASN A 86 -10.31 -8.78 -6.18
CA ASN A 86 -11.21 -7.77 -5.62
C ASN A 86 -10.48 -6.62 -4.89
N ILE A 87 -9.33 -6.20 -5.39
CA ILE A 87 -8.65 -5.01 -4.90
C ILE A 87 -9.36 -3.77 -5.48
N PRO A 88 -9.87 -2.85 -4.64
CA PRO A 88 -10.52 -1.63 -5.14
C PRO A 88 -9.52 -0.76 -5.92
N GLU A 89 -9.88 -0.35 -7.14
CA GLU A 89 -9.00 0.48 -7.97
C GLU A 89 -8.69 1.84 -7.33
N GLU A 90 -9.68 2.40 -6.60
CA GLU A 90 -9.53 3.63 -5.82
C GLU A 90 -8.33 3.56 -4.87
N ALA A 91 -8.01 2.39 -4.30
CA ALA A 91 -6.90 2.25 -3.36
C ALA A 91 -5.51 2.56 -3.99
N TYR A 92 -5.42 2.59 -5.33
CA TYR A 92 -4.21 3.00 -6.05
C TYR A 92 -4.09 4.53 -6.24
N GLU A 93 -5.14 5.31 -5.95
CA GLU A 93 -5.09 6.78 -6.01
C GLU A 93 -4.21 7.37 -4.92
N TYR A 94 -4.02 6.65 -3.81
CA TYR A 94 -3.08 7.06 -2.76
C TYR A 94 -1.62 6.87 -3.21
N GLN A 95 -1.04 7.96 -3.72
CA GLN A 95 0.31 8.01 -4.29
C GLN A 95 1.37 8.47 -3.26
N LEU A 96 2.48 7.75 -3.22
CA LEU A 96 3.69 8.07 -2.44
C LEU A 96 4.86 8.28 -3.41
N GLY A 97 5.02 9.51 -3.88
CA GLY A 97 6.00 9.83 -4.91
C GLY A 97 5.55 9.34 -6.29
N ALA A 98 6.23 8.34 -6.85
CA ALA A 98 6.00 7.85 -8.21
C ALA A 98 5.13 6.57 -8.29
N ARG A 99 4.67 6.05 -7.15
CA ARG A 99 3.95 4.78 -7.02
C ARG A 99 2.84 4.92 -5.98
N SER A 100 1.77 4.14 -6.14
CA SER A 100 0.80 3.94 -5.07
C SER A 100 1.43 3.21 -3.88
N ALA A 101 0.82 3.31 -2.70
CA ALA A 101 1.26 2.56 -1.52
C ALA A 101 1.25 1.03 -1.78
N ILE A 102 0.26 0.53 -2.54
CA ILE A 102 0.16 -0.87 -2.96
C ILE A 102 1.35 -1.25 -3.85
N GLU A 103 1.67 -0.44 -4.86
CA GLU A 103 2.80 -0.67 -5.76
C GLU A 103 4.16 -0.58 -5.05
N TRP A 104 4.26 0.16 -3.94
CA TRP A 104 5.42 0.13 -3.07
C TRP A 104 5.60 -1.24 -2.41
N ILE A 105 4.53 -1.83 -1.88
CA ILE A 105 4.59 -3.18 -1.30
C ILE A 105 5.02 -4.19 -2.38
N ILE A 106 4.40 -4.17 -3.56
CA ILE A 106 4.76 -5.03 -4.70
C ILE A 106 6.24 -4.87 -5.09
N ASN A 107 6.78 -3.64 -5.01
CA ASN A 107 8.16 -3.37 -5.39
C ASN A 107 9.19 -3.69 -4.31
N ARG A 108 8.83 -3.56 -3.03
CA ARG A 108 9.77 -3.74 -1.92
C ARG A 108 9.79 -5.16 -1.39
N TYR A 109 8.62 -5.79 -1.27
CA TYR A 109 8.49 -7.15 -0.76
C TYR A 109 8.67 -8.15 -1.90
N GLN A 110 9.93 -8.53 -2.12
CA GLN A 110 10.33 -9.53 -3.10
C GLN A 110 11.70 -10.09 -2.72
N MET A 111 12.00 -11.31 -3.15
CA MET A 111 13.33 -11.89 -3.03
C MET A 111 14.27 -11.27 -4.07
N LYS A 112 15.38 -10.70 -3.63
CA LYS A 112 16.39 -10.09 -4.50
C LYS A 112 17.80 -10.41 -4.01
N THR A 113 18.66 -10.83 -4.92
CA THR A 113 20.09 -10.98 -4.65
C THR A 113 20.83 -9.79 -5.25
N ASP A 114 21.63 -9.10 -4.44
CA ASP A 114 22.51 -8.05 -4.94
C ASP A 114 23.66 -8.69 -5.76
N PRO A 115 23.82 -8.35 -7.05
CA PRO A 115 24.77 -9.04 -7.92
C PRO A 115 26.24 -8.75 -7.57
N LYS A 116 26.53 -7.68 -6.82
CA LYS A 116 27.90 -7.29 -6.46
C LYS A 116 28.37 -7.98 -5.19
N SER A 117 27.53 -7.99 -4.16
CA SER A 117 27.84 -8.54 -2.84
C SER A 117 27.40 -10.00 -2.69
N GLY A 118 26.47 -10.48 -3.53
CA GLY A 118 25.85 -11.80 -3.38
C GLY A 118 24.84 -11.89 -2.23
N ILE A 119 24.60 -10.80 -1.49
CA ILE A 119 23.69 -10.78 -0.34
C ILE A 119 22.26 -10.95 -0.84
N VAL A 120 21.58 -11.97 -0.31
CA VAL A 120 20.17 -12.23 -0.54
C VAL A 120 19.35 -11.39 0.43
N ASN A 121 18.47 -10.56 -0.12
CA ASN A 121 17.42 -9.86 0.61
C ASN A 121 16.11 -10.62 0.35
N ASP A 122 15.71 -11.44 1.31
CA ASP A 122 14.45 -12.17 1.29
C ASP A 122 13.48 -11.54 2.29
N SER A 123 12.37 -10.99 1.79
CA SER A 123 11.36 -10.35 2.64
C SER A 123 10.58 -11.34 3.50
N ASN A 124 10.63 -12.63 3.20
CA ASN A 124 9.97 -13.66 4.00
C ASN A 124 10.67 -13.86 5.35
N ASP A 125 11.95 -13.49 5.47
CA ASP A 125 12.74 -13.66 6.70
C ASP A 125 12.44 -12.57 7.75
N TRP A 126 11.58 -11.59 7.43
CA TRP A 126 11.24 -10.48 8.32
C TRP A 126 10.34 -10.88 9.49
N SER A 127 9.49 -11.90 9.32
CA SER A 127 8.46 -12.27 10.29
C SER A 127 8.22 -13.77 10.27
N ASP A 128 8.07 -14.36 11.46
CA ASP A 128 7.71 -15.77 11.61
C ASP A 128 6.25 -16.07 11.24
N ASP A 129 5.36 -15.06 11.18
CA ASP A 129 3.99 -15.22 10.64
C ASP A 129 4.03 -15.32 9.10
N PRO A 130 3.72 -16.48 8.50
CA PRO A 130 3.69 -16.64 7.04
C PRO A 130 2.69 -15.72 6.34
N GLU A 131 1.66 -15.28 7.05
CA GLU A 131 0.66 -14.37 6.50
C GLU A 131 1.06 -12.90 6.59
N TYR A 132 2.22 -12.57 7.18
CA TYR A 132 2.61 -11.19 7.44
C TYR A 132 2.52 -10.31 6.19
N ILE A 133 3.14 -10.74 5.07
CA ILE A 133 3.22 -9.91 3.86
C ILE A 133 1.86 -9.79 3.17
N VAL A 134 1.06 -10.87 3.11
CA VAL A 134 -0.29 -10.81 2.55
C VAL A 134 -1.21 -9.95 3.41
N LYS A 135 -1.15 -10.07 4.74
CA LYS A 135 -1.90 -9.21 5.67
C LYS A 135 -1.46 -7.76 5.53
N LEU A 136 -0.16 -7.49 5.43
CA LEU A 136 0.38 -6.16 5.23
C LEU A 136 -0.18 -5.50 3.96
N LEU A 137 -0.19 -6.23 2.85
CA LEU A 137 -0.77 -5.74 1.60
C LEU A 137 -2.26 -5.42 1.76
N MET A 138 -3.04 -6.29 2.40
CA MET A 138 -4.46 -6.06 2.70
C MET A 138 -4.68 -4.85 3.63
N ARG A 139 -3.79 -4.64 4.60
CA ARG A 139 -3.81 -3.48 5.51
C ARG A 139 -3.51 -2.19 4.78
N VAL A 140 -2.53 -2.21 3.87
CA VAL A 140 -2.18 -1.06 3.03
C VAL A 140 -3.34 -0.68 2.12
N VAL A 141 -4.12 -1.63 1.60
CA VAL A 141 -5.37 -1.31 0.87
C VAL A 141 -6.36 -0.54 1.76
N THR A 142 -6.59 -1.00 2.99
CA THR A 142 -7.45 -0.29 3.96
C THR A 142 -6.92 1.13 4.24
N VAL A 143 -5.61 1.26 4.49
CA VAL A 143 -4.96 2.54 4.77
C VAL A 143 -5.06 3.49 3.58
N SER A 144 -4.87 2.99 2.35
CA SER A 144 -5.05 3.79 1.14
C SER A 144 -6.47 4.36 1.04
N LEU A 145 -7.49 3.51 1.18
CA LEU A 145 -8.89 3.94 1.09
C LEU A 145 -9.25 4.94 2.19
N ALA A 146 -8.85 4.68 3.44
CA ALA A 146 -9.08 5.60 4.54
C ALA A 146 -8.36 6.94 4.34
N THR A 147 -7.15 6.92 3.77
CA THR A 147 -6.40 8.15 3.44
C THR A 147 -7.14 8.98 2.40
N ILE A 148 -7.61 8.33 1.33
CA ILE A 148 -8.35 8.99 0.26
C ILE A 148 -9.63 9.62 0.81
N GLU A 149 -10.34 8.89 1.66
CA GLU A 149 -11.56 9.37 2.30
C GLU A 149 -11.31 10.62 3.14
N ILE A 150 -10.27 10.62 3.99
CA ILE A 150 -9.91 11.80 4.79
C ILE A 150 -9.54 12.98 3.89
N VAL A 151 -8.76 12.74 2.83
CA VAL A 151 -8.33 13.79 1.90
C VAL A 151 -9.51 14.38 1.13
N LYS A 152 -10.48 13.57 0.70
CA LYS A 152 -11.71 14.01 0.03
C LYS A 152 -12.58 14.91 0.91
N HIS A 153 -12.52 14.73 2.23
CA HIS A 153 -13.25 15.52 3.22
C HIS A 153 -12.51 16.77 3.70
N LEU A 154 -11.31 17.06 3.17
CA LEU A 154 -10.61 18.30 3.51
C LEU A 154 -11.42 19.52 3.04
N PRO A 155 -11.46 20.60 3.84
CA PRO A 155 -12.11 21.83 3.43
C PRO A 155 -11.35 22.48 2.26
N PRO A 156 -12.01 23.38 1.51
CA PRO A 156 -11.33 24.16 0.48
C PRO A 156 -10.16 24.95 1.06
N LEU A 157 -9.11 25.12 0.26
CA LEU A 157 -7.92 25.88 0.66
C LEU A 157 -8.20 27.39 0.61
N ASP A 158 -8.76 27.92 1.69
CA ASP A 158 -8.98 29.36 1.88
C ASP A 158 -7.85 30.00 2.69
N ILE A 159 -6.93 30.67 1.99
CA ILE A 159 -5.72 31.28 2.53
C ILE A 159 -6.04 32.65 3.12
N ILE A 160 -5.57 32.89 4.34
CA ILE A 160 -5.61 34.22 4.94
C ILE A 160 -4.43 35.00 4.36
N GLU A 161 -4.71 35.92 3.43
CA GLU A 161 -3.72 36.88 2.95
C GLU A 161 -3.20 37.70 4.13
N ALA A 162 -1.88 37.80 4.27
CA ALA A 162 -1.29 38.73 5.22
C ALA A 162 -1.58 40.15 4.72
N ALA A 163 -2.06 41.03 5.59
CA ALA A 163 -2.09 42.45 5.28
C ALA A 163 -0.67 42.88 4.85
N ALA A 164 -0.58 43.46 3.65
CA ALA A 164 0.67 43.97 3.08
C ALA A 164 1.26 45.10 3.93
#